data_AF-A0A1W0CPD0-F1
#
_entry.id   AF-A0A1W0CPD0-F1
#
_cell.length_a   1.000
_cell.length_b   1.000
_cell.length_c   1.000
_cell.angle_alpha   90.00
_cell.angle_beta   90.00
_cell.angle_gamma   90.00
#
_symmetry.space_group_name_H-M   'P 1'
#
loop_
_entity.id
_entity.type
_entity.pdbx_description
1 polymer ?
#
loop_
_entity_poly.entity_id
_entity_poly.type
_entity_poly.pdbx_seq_one_letter_code
_entity_poly.pdbx_strand_id
1 'polypeptide(L)'
;MSWRLILVGIVLAVVAAAGWHYRAVLAERDAASQRAAAAEKAAAAEKAARVKEQEIARSDKAAAAAYQKELENGKLEQQGAVARLRAALRLRDQRAAGAGNLPEAAAGTGGRDGEAAAEFSGAQRAKLVEALERFGIEQYAIAGDANKAAGRLNACQVILNSDRAQ
;
A
#
# COMPACT_ATOMS: atom_id res chain seq x y z
N MET A 1 64.69 63.69 -19.10
CA MET A 1 63.99 62.43 -18.78
C MET A 1 64.43 61.38 -19.81
N SER A 2 65.16 60.33 -19.40
CA SER A 2 65.75 59.38 -20.36
C SER A 2 64.69 58.45 -20.97
N TRP A 3 64.55 58.46 -22.30
CA TRP A 3 63.66 57.61 -23.10
C TRP A 3 63.62 56.14 -22.68
N ARG A 4 64.76 55.60 -22.22
CA ARG A 4 64.88 54.23 -21.68
C ARG A 4 63.97 53.97 -20.48
N LEU A 5 63.77 54.95 -19.59
CA LEU A 5 62.91 54.81 -18.42
C LEU A 5 61.42 54.75 -18.81
N ILE A 6 61.04 55.46 -19.87
CA ILE A 6 59.67 55.42 -20.41
C ILE A 6 59.37 54.04 -20.99
N LEU A 7 60.31 53.47 -21.77
CA LEU A 7 60.16 52.12 -22.31
C LEU A 7 60.05 51.05 -21.22
N VAL A 8 60.87 51.13 -20.17
CA VAL A 8 60.78 50.20 -19.03
C VAL A 8 59.42 50.33 -18.32
N GLY A 9 58.93 51.56 -18.10
CA GLY A 9 57.61 51.78 -17.51
C GLY A 9 56.48 51.17 -18.35
N ILE A 10 56.53 51.32 -19.67
CA ILE A 10 55.54 50.71 -20.59
C ILE A 10 55.58 49.19 -20.52
N VAL A 11 56.77 48.58 -20.54
CA VAL A 11 56.92 47.12 -20.46
C VAL A 11 56.36 46.57 -19.14
N LEU A 12 56.66 47.24 -18.02
CA LEU A 12 56.13 46.84 -16.71
C LEU A 12 54.60 46.96 -16.66
N ALA A 13 54.03 48.02 -17.24
CA ALA A 13 52.57 48.20 -17.31
C ALA A 13 51.91 47.09 -18.15
N VAL A 14 52.51 46.71 -19.29
CA VAL A 14 52.00 45.63 -20.14
C VAL A 14 52.05 44.27 -19.43
N VAL A 15 53.14 43.96 -18.72
CA VAL A 15 53.27 42.71 -17.96
C VAL A 15 52.26 42.67 -16.80
N ALA A 16 52.06 43.79 -16.11
CA ALA A 16 51.06 43.89 -15.05
C ALA A 16 49.64 43.68 -15.59
N ALA A 17 49.29 44.30 -16.72
CA ALA A 17 48.00 44.13 -17.38
C ALA A 17 47.79 42.68 -17.85
N ALA A 18 48.80 42.06 -18.47
CA ALA A 18 48.77 40.67 -18.90
C ALA A 18 48.59 39.71 -17.70
N GLY A 19 49.31 39.95 -16.59
CA GLY A 19 49.17 39.18 -15.36
C GLY A 19 47.78 39.30 -14.73
N TRP A 20 47.15 40.49 -14.80
CA TRP A 20 45.79 40.71 -14.33
C TRP A 20 44.77 39.95 -15.18
N HIS A 21 44.85 40.06 -16.51
CA HIS A 21 43.98 39.32 -17.44
C HIS A 21 44.13 37.81 -17.29
N TYR A 22 45.35 37.31 -17.13
CA TYR A 22 45.61 35.89 -16.92
C TYR A 22 44.96 35.36 -15.64
N ARG A 23 45.03 36.13 -14.54
CA ARG A 23 44.34 35.79 -13.29
C ARG A 23 42.83 35.79 -13.41
N ALA A 24 42.26 36.76 -14.14
CA ALA A 24 40.82 36.80 -14.38
C ALA A 24 40.33 35.56 -15.15
N VAL A 25 41.02 35.19 -16.22
CA VAL A 25 40.68 33.99 -17.02
C VAL A 25 40.83 32.70 -16.21
N LEU A 26 41.87 32.60 -15.36
CA LEU A 26 42.01 31.46 -14.45
C LEU A 26 40.85 31.37 -13.45
N ALA A 27 40.47 32.49 -12.84
CA ALA A 27 39.35 32.54 -11.90
C ALA A 27 38.02 32.13 -12.55
N GLU A 28 37.77 32.54 -13.80
CA GLU A 28 36.59 32.11 -14.56
C GLU A 28 36.60 30.62 -14.84
N ARG A 29 37.75 30.05 -15.24
CA ARG A 29 37.90 28.61 -15.48
C ARG A 29 37.68 27.81 -14.21
N ASP A 30 38.23 28.26 -13.09
CA ASP A 30 38.09 27.60 -11.80
C ASP A 30 36.65 27.71 -11.27
N ALA A 31 35.98 28.83 -11.49
CA ALA A 31 34.55 28.95 -11.20
C ALA A 31 33.71 28.01 -12.08
N ALA A 32 34.05 27.87 -13.37
CA ALA A 32 33.37 26.96 -14.28
C ALA A 32 33.57 25.49 -13.88
N SER A 33 34.79 25.09 -13.50
CA SER A 33 35.08 23.73 -13.05
C SER A 33 34.37 23.39 -11.73
N GLN A 34 34.30 24.35 -10.80
CA GLN A 34 33.54 24.18 -9.56
C GLN A 34 32.04 24.03 -9.81
N ARG A 35 31.46 24.81 -10.73
CA ARG A 35 30.05 24.66 -11.12
C ARG A 35 29.77 23.31 -11.77
N ALA A 36 30.67 22.84 -12.65
CA ALA A 36 30.56 21.52 -13.25
C ALA A 36 30.60 20.41 -12.18
N ALA A 37 31.57 20.45 -11.26
CA ALA A 37 31.66 19.50 -10.16
C ALA A 37 30.45 19.55 -9.22
N ALA A 38 29.89 20.74 -8.97
CA ALA A 38 28.67 20.90 -8.19
C ALA A 38 27.44 20.32 -8.92
N ALA A 39 27.34 20.55 -10.23
CA ALA A 39 26.26 20.00 -11.06
C ALA A 39 26.31 18.46 -11.13
N GLU A 40 27.49 17.87 -11.26
CA GLU A 40 27.67 16.42 -11.21
C GLU A 40 27.25 15.82 -9.86
N LYS A 41 27.63 16.47 -8.75
CA LYS A 41 27.20 16.06 -7.41
C LYS A 41 25.69 16.18 -7.24
N ALA A 42 25.07 17.25 -7.73
CA ALA A 42 23.63 17.45 -7.71
C ALA A 42 22.91 16.36 -8.53
N ALA A 43 23.40 16.06 -9.74
CA ALA A 43 22.86 14.99 -10.58
C ALA A 43 23.03 13.60 -9.94
N ALA A 44 24.14 13.33 -9.26
CA ALA A 44 24.36 12.09 -8.53
C ALA A 44 23.40 11.99 -7.32
N ALA A 45 23.20 13.07 -6.59
CA ALA A 45 22.25 13.13 -5.48
C ALA A 45 20.81 12.92 -5.94
N GLU A 46 20.41 13.53 -7.07
CA GLU A 46 19.09 13.32 -7.65
C GLU A 46 18.90 11.86 -8.07
N LYS A 47 19.87 11.27 -8.79
CA LYS A 47 19.81 9.84 -9.16
C LYS A 47 19.68 8.94 -7.92
N ALA A 48 20.44 9.22 -6.86
CA ALA A 48 20.34 8.47 -5.62
C ALA A 48 18.96 8.61 -4.95
N ALA A 49 18.36 9.82 -4.99
CA ALA A 49 17.00 10.05 -4.50
C ALA A 49 15.96 9.27 -5.32
N ARG A 50 16.08 9.28 -6.66
CA ARG A 50 15.18 8.52 -7.56
C ARG A 50 15.24 7.02 -7.34
N VAL A 51 16.42 6.47 -7.06
CA VAL A 51 16.55 5.03 -6.73
C VAL A 51 15.77 4.70 -5.46
N LYS A 52 15.89 5.52 -4.40
CA LYS A 52 15.12 5.34 -3.16
C LYS A 52 13.61 5.45 -3.41
N GLU A 53 13.17 6.44 -4.18
CA GLU A 53 11.74 6.58 -4.56
C GLU A 53 11.23 5.34 -5.30
N GLN A 54 12.02 4.78 -6.22
CA GLN A 54 11.65 3.57 -6.95
C GLN A 54 11.63 2.32 -6.06
N GLU A 55 12.55 2.19 -5.12
CA GLU A 55 12.56 1.10 -4.15
C GLU A 55 11.29 1.12 -3.28
N ILE A 56 10.92 2.30 -2.77
CA ILE A 56 9.68 2.50 -2.00
C ILE A 56 8.46 2.18 -2.86
N ALA A 57 8.40 2.69 -4.09
CA ALA A 57 7.27 2.40 -4.99
C ALA A 57 7.14 0.90 -5.31
N ARG A 58 8.27 0.17 -5.41
CA ARG A 58 8.26 -1.29 -5.60
C ARG A 58 7.77 -2.02 -4.34
N SER A 59 8.20 -1.61 -3.16
CA SER A 59 7.72 -2.21 -1.91
C SER A 59 6.22 -1.97 -1.70
N ASP A 60 5.74 -0.76 -1.99
CA ASP A 60 4.33 -0.42 -1.88
C ASP A 60 3.48 -1.22 -2.86
N LYS A 61 3.95 -1.36 -4.10
CA LYS A 61 3.29 -2.21 -5.10
C LYS A 61 3.26 -3.67 -4.68
N ALA A 62 4.33 -4.19 -4.09
CA ALA A 62 4.39 -5.56 -3.57
C ALA A 62 3.41 -5.76 -2.39
N ALA A 63 3.36 -4.80 -1.46
CA ALA A 63 2.42 -4.83 -0.34
C ALA A 63 0.96 -4.78 -0.82
N ALA A 64 0.65 -3.92 -1.79
CA ALA A 64 -0.68 -3.85 -2.39
C ALA A 64 -1.09 -5.16 -3.07
N ALA A 65 -0.16 -5.80 -3.79
CA ALA A 65 -0.40 -7.09 -4.43
C ALA A 65 -0.64 -8.22 -3.40
N ALA A 66 0.13 -8.23 -2.31
CA ALA A 66 -0.05 -9.20 -1.22
C ALA A 66 -1.44 -9.02 -0.55
N TYR A 67 -1.82 -7.78 -0.24
CA TYR A 67 -3.12 -7.46 0.34
C TYR A 67 -4.28 -7.91 -0.57
N GLN A 68 -4.18 -7.63 -1.88
CA GLN A 68 -5.20 -8.04 -2.84
C GLN A 68 -5.38 -9.56 -2.89
N LYS A 69 -4.26 -10.30 -2.87
CA LYS A 69 -4.28 -11.77 -2.84
C LYS A 69 -4.93 -12.31 -1.57
N GLU A 70 -4.62 -11.75 -0.41
CA GLU A 70 -5.24 -12.16 0.85
C GLU A 70 -6.75 -11.88 0.87
N LEU A 71 -7.18 -10.75 0.30
CA LEU A 71 -8.59 -10.43 0.14
C LEU A 71 -9.33 -11.48 -0.72
N GLU A 72 -8.73 -11.88 -1.84
CA GLU A 72 -9.29 -12.91 -2.72
C GLU A 72 -9.33 -14.28 -2.05
N ASN A 73 -8.27 -14.67 -1.36
CA ASN A 73 -8.23 -15.90 -0.58
C ASN A 73 -9.30 -15.91 0.51
N GLY A 74 -9.46 -14.81 1.25
CA GLY A 74 -10.49 -14.68 2.27
C GLY A 74 -11.90 -14.84 1.70
N LYS A 75 -12.18 -14.29 0.50
CA LYS A 75 -13.46 -14.49 -0.19
C LYS A 75 -13.69 -15.96 -0.56
N LEU A 76 -12.67 -16.65 -1.08
CA LEU A 76 -12.74 -18.08 -1.40
C LEU A 76 -12.98 -18.93 -0.16
N GLU A 77 -12.30 -18.65 0.94
CA GLU A 77 -12.50 -19.34 2.22
C GLU A 77 -13.91 -19.13 2.75
N GLN A 78 -14.44 -17.91 2.69
CA GLN A 78 -15.81 -17.61 3.10
C GLN A 78 -16.83 -18.36 2.23
N GLN A 79 -16.67 -18.32 0.90
CA GLN A 79 -17.53 -19.08 -0.01
C GLN A 79 -17.48 -20.58 0.28
N GLY A 80 -16.29 -21.12 0.55
CA GLY A 80 -16.10 -22.51 0.98
C GLY A 80 -16.80 -22.82 2.30
N ALA A 81 -16.74 -21.92 3.28
CA ALA A 81 -17.44 -22.05 4.55
C ALA A 81 -18.97 -22.05 4.37
N VAL A 82 -19.51 -21.13 3.56
CA VAL A 82 -20.93 -21.08 3.21
C VAL A 82 -21.38 -22.35 2.49
N ALA A 83 -20.58 -22.85 1.55
CA ALA A 83 -20.87 -24.09 0.84
C ALA A 83 -20.94 -25.30 1.78
N ARG A 84 -19.98 -25.42 2.71
CA ARG A 84 -19.98 -26.47 3.76
C ARG A 84 -21.21 -26.35 4.66
N LEU A 85 -21.58 -25.14 5.08
CA LEU A 85 -22.75 -24.91 5.92
C LEU A 85 -24.04 -25.32 5.18
N ARG A 86 -24.19 -24.95 3.91
CA ARG A 86 -25.32 -25.38 3.07
C ARG A 86 -25.37 -26.89 2.91
N ALA A 87 -24.23 -27.56 2.73
CA ALA A 87 -24.17 -29.02 2.65
C ALA A 87 -24.60 -29.69 3.97
N ALA A 88 -24.14 -29.18 5.11
CA ALA A 88 -24.56 -29.66 6.43
C ALA A 88 -26.07 -29.49 6.66
N LEU A 89 -26.65 -28.35 6.26
CA LEU A 89 -28.09 -28.13 6.32
C LEU A 89 -28.87 -29.11 5.44
N ARG A 90 -28.42 -29.37 4.20
CA ARG A 90 -29.04 -30.37 3.32
C ARG A 90 -28.98 -31.79 3.89
N LEU A 91 -27.87 -32.18 4.49
CA LEU A 91 -27.76 -33.49 5.15
C LEU A 91 -28.72 -33.60 6.34
N ARG A 92 -28.89 -32.52 7.10
CA ARG A 92 -29.89 -32.46 8.19
C ARG A 92 -31.31 -32.60 7.64
N ASP A 93 -31.61 -31.96 6.50
CA ASP A 93 -32.90 -32.06 5.83
C ASP A 93 -33.18 -33.46 5.27
N GLN A 94 -32.20 -34.11 4.66
CA GLN A 94 -32.34 -35.49 4.20
C GLN A 94 -32.52 -36.47 5.36
N ARG A 95 -31.84 -36.25 6.50
CA ARG A 95 -32.03 -37.06 7.71
C ARG A 95 -33.41 -36.86 8.33
N ALA A 96 -33.93 -35.63 8.31
CA ALA A 96 -35.29 -35.33 8.77
C ALA A 96 -36.36 -35.92 7.82
N ALA A 97 -36.15 -35.84 6.50
CA ALA A 97 -37.04 -36.43 5.51
C ALA A 97 -37.04 -37.97 5.53
N GLY A 98 -35.87 -38.59 5.77
CA GLY A 98 -35.74 -40.04 5.94
C GLY A 98 -36.38 -40.59 7.22
N ALA A 99 -36.57 -39.75 8.24
CA ALA A 99 -37.32 -40.10 9.44
C ALA A 99 -38.85 -40.10 9.22
N GLY A 100 -39.33 -39.55 8.10
CA GLY A 100 -40.76 -39.43 7.78
C GLY A 100 -41.45 -40.69 7.25
N ASN A 101 -40.74 -41.82 7.13
CA ASN A 101 -41.30 -43.09 6.62
C ASN A 101 -41.26 -44.24 7.66
N LEU A 102 -41.01 -43.96 8.93
CA LEU A 102 -41.17 -44.95 9.98
C LEU A 102 -42.64 -44.97 10.42
N PRO A 103 -43.34 -46.11 10.35
CA PRO A 103 -44.72 -46.18 10.81
C PRO A 103 -44.80 -45.80 12.29
N GLU A 104 -45.89 -45.12 12.63
CA GLU A 104 -46.32 -44.55 13.91
C GLU A 104 -46.31 -45.52 15.12
N ALA A 105 -45.80 -46.74 14.96
CA ALA A 105 -45.74 -47.80 15.96
C ALA A 105 -44.55 -47.71 16.94
N ALA A 106 -43.68 -46.70 16.82
CA ALA A 106 -42.59 -46.44 17.76
C ALA A 106 -42.86 -45.24 18.68
N ALA A 107 -44.11 -44.82 18.85
CA ALA A 107 -44.56 -43.92 19.92
C ALA A 107 -44.54 -44.60 21.30
N GLY A 108 -43.52 -45.43 21.56
CA GLY A 108 -43.26 -46.09 22.82
C GLY A 108 -42.02 -45.49 23.45
N THR A 109 -42.23 -44.67 24.48
CA THR A 109 -41.24 -44.23 25.49
C THR A 109 -40.12 -43.31 25.02
N GLY A 110 -40.32 -41.99 25.19
CA GLY A 110 -39.26 -41.00 25.07
C GLY A 110 -39.77 -39.64 24.60
N GLY A 111 -40.61 -38.99 25.41
CA GLY A 111 -41.04 -37.62 25.14
C GLY A 111 -39.84 -36.66 25.11
N ARG A 112 -39.95 -35.63 24.26
CA ARG A 112 -38.95 -34.59 23.90
C ARG A 112 -38.02 -35.10 22.80
N ASP A 113 -38.24 -34.80 21.51
CA ASP A 113 -37.88 -33.52 20.87
C ASP A 113 -38.46 -33.39 19.44
N GLY A 114 -39.60 -34.02 19.14
CA GLY A 114 -40.15 -34.07 17.77
C GLY A 114 -40.72 -32.76 17.23
N GLU A 115 -41.20 -31.88 18.10
CA GLU A 115 -41.99 -30.71 17.70
C GLU A 115 -41.13 -29.46 17.41
N ALA A 116 -39.99 -29.30 18.09
CA ALA A 116 -39.09 -28.16 17.88
C ALA A 116 -38.36 -28.17 16.52
N ALA A 117 -38.24 -29.34 15.87
CA ALA A 117 -37.55 -29.49 14.59
C ALA A 117 -38.43 -29.12 13.37
N ALA A 118 -39.76 -29.26 13.50
CA ALA A 118 -40.72 -28.98 12.44
C ALA A 118 -40.92 -27.46 12.22
N GLU A 119 -40.72 -26.64 13.25
CA GLU A 119 -40.92 -25.20 13.16
C GLU A 119 -39.78 -24.44 12.47
N PHE A 120 -38.60 -25.06 12.30
CA PHE A 120 -37.49 -24.45 11.54
C PHE A 120 -37.71 -24.63 10.02
N SER A 121 -38.82 -24.05 9.55
CA SER A 121 -39.33 -24.11 8.19
C SER A 121 -38.30 -23.62 7.16
N GLY A 122 -38.41 -24.10 5.91
CA GLY A 122 -37.53 -23.71 4.82
C GLY A 122 -37.44 -22.19 4.60
N ALA A 123 -38.48 -21.44 4.94
CA ALA A 123 -38.51 -19.98 4.87
C ALA A 123 -37.59 -19.30 5.91
N GLN A 124 -37.52 -19.81 7.14
CA GLN A 124 -36.59 -19.29 8.15
C GLN A 124 -35.13 -19.61 7.78
N ARG A 125 -34.89 -20.77 7.15
CA ARG A 125 -33.55 -21.13 6.66
C ARG A 125 -33.11 -20.27 5.49
N ALA A 126 -34.01 -19.94 4.56
CA ALA A 126 -33.72 -19.01 3.48
C ALA A 126 -33.35 -17.62 4.02
N LYS A 127 -34.12 -17.11 4.99
CA LYS A 127 -33.80 -15.86 5.69
C LYS A 127 -32.46 -15.91 6.42
N LEU A 128 -32.10 -17.04 7.04
CA LEU A 128 -30.82 -17.21 7.70
C LEU A 128 -29.64 -17.20 6.71
N VAL A 129 -29.80 -17.84 5.55
CA VAL A 129 -28.78 -17.83 4.48
C VAL A 129 -28.59 -16.43 3.91
N GLU A 130 -29.68 -15.71 3.65
CA GLU A 130 -29.63 -14.32 3.18
C GLU A 130 -29.02 -13.40 4.23
N ALA A 131 -29.39 -13.58 5.51
CA ALA A 131 -28.80 -12.84 6.62
C ALA A 131 -27.29 -13.10 6.74
N LEU A 132 -26.83 -14.34 6.59
CA LEU A 132 -25.40 -14.66 6.60
C LEU A 132 -24.64 -14.04 5.42
N GLU A 133 -25.23 -14.01 4.22
CA GLU A 133 -24.62 -13.35 3.07
C GLU A 133 -24.53 -11.84 3.28
N ARG A 134 -25.59 -11.21 3.81
CA ARG A 134 -25.59 -9.78 4.15
C ARG A 134 -24.56 -9.44 5.22
N PHE A 135 -24.48 -10.25 6.27
CA PHE A 135 -23.51 -10.08 7.35
C PHE A 135 -22.07 -10.24 6.84
N GLY A 136 -21.85 -11.19 5.92
CA GLY A 136 -20.56 -11.35 5.24
C GLY A 136 -20.15 -10.10 4.47
N ILE A 137 -21.06 -9.53 3.67
CA ILE A 137 -20.81 -8.31 2.87
C ILE A 137 -20.54 -7.11 3.77
N GLU A 138 -21.30 -6.91 4.85
CA GLU A 138 -21.09 -5.80 5.79
C GLU A 138 -19.75 -5.90 6.52
N GLN A 139 -19.35 -7.10 6.97
CA GLN A 139 -18.05 -7.30 7.62
C GLN A 139 -16.88 -6.92 6.68
N TYR A 140 -16.96 -7.28 5.39
CA TYR A 140 -15.95 -6.85 4.41
C TYR A 140 -15.96 -5.33 4.17
N ALA A 141 -17.13 -4.70 4.15
CA ALA A 141 -17.24 -3.25 4.00
C ALA A 141 -16.61 -2.52 5.19
N ILE A 142 -16.92 -2.94 6.41
CA ILE A 142 -16.37 -2.37 7.66
C ILE A 142 -14.85 -2.54 7.71
N ALA A 143 -14.33 -3.73 7.37
CA ALA A 143 -12.89 -3.96 7.31
C ALA A 143 -12.21 -3.08 6.25
N GLY A 144 -12.85 -2.91 5.09
CA GLY A 144 -12.36 -2.03 4.02
C GLY A 144 -12.33 -0.55 4.45
N ASP A 145 -13.35 -0.08 5.15
CA ASP A 145 -13.43 1.30 5.61
C ASP A 145 -12.49 1.59 6.78
N ALA A 146 -12.30 0.63 7.69
CA ALA A 146 -11.28 0.71 8.74
C ALA A 146 -9.87 0.81 8.14
N ASN A 147 -9.58 0.04 7.09
CA ASN A 147 -8.28 0.09 6.42
C ASN A 147 -8.05 1.45 5.72
N LYS A 148 -9.08 2.03 5.08
CA LYS A 148 -9.00 3.39 4.51
C LYS A 148 -8.78 4.45 5.58
N ALA A 149 -9.41 4.33 6.74
CA ALA A 149 -9.21 5.24 7.86
C ALA A 149 -7.77 5.16 8.39
N ALA A 150 -7.23 3.95 8.56
CA ALA A 150 -5.84 3.73 8.95
C ALA A 150 -4.86 4.35 7.93
N GLY A 151 -5.13 4.18 6.63
CA GLY A 151 -4.33 4.80 5.56
C GLY A 151 -4.31 6.33 5.64
N ARG A 152 -5.46 6.97 5.90
CA ARG A 152 -5.54 8.43 6.08
C ARG A 152 -4.78 8.92 7.31
N LEU A 153 -4.90 8.20 8.44
CA LEU A 153 -4.17 8.52 9.66
C LEU A 153 -2.66 8.40 9.46
N ASN A 154 -2.21 7.36 8.77
CA ASN A 154 -0.79 7.19 8.45
C ASN A 154 -0.26 8.31 7.55
N ALA A 155 -1.03 8.73 6.54
CA ALA A 155 -0.68 9.87 5.70
C ALA A 155 -0.53 11.18 6.51
N CYS A 156 -1.44 11.45 7.45
CA CYS A 156 -1.34 12.58 8.36
C CYS A 156 -0.10 12.49 9.27
N GLN A 157 0.22 11.29 9.76
CA GLN A 157 1.40 11.05 10.60
C GLN A 157 2.71 11.34 9.84
N VAL A 158 2.80 10.94 8.58
CA VAL A 158 3.96 11.21 7.72
C VAL A 158 4.15 12.71 7.52
N ILE A 159 3.07 13.46 7.27
CA ILE A 159 3.11 14.92 7.12
C ILE A 159 3.61 15.57 8.42
N LEU A 160 3.03 15.20 9.57
CA LEU A 160 3.43 15.75 10.88
C LEU A 160 4.89 15.45 11.22
N ASN A 161 5.40 14.26 10.87
CA ASN A 161 6.80 13.92 11.09
C ASN A 161 7.74 14.71 10.17
N SER A 162 7.33 14.99 8.94
CA SER A 162 8.10 15.81 8.00
C SER A 162 8.16 17.29 8.38
N ASP A 163 7.11 17.80 9.02
CA ASP A 163 7.03 19.18 9.52
C ASP A 163 7.90 19.36 10.77
N ARG A 164 7.97 18.33 11.63
CA ARG A 164 8.80 18.34 12.85
C ARG A 164 10.30 18.13 12.60
N ALA A 165 10.69 17.72 11.39
CA ALA A 165 12.07 17.45 11.01
C ALA A 165 12.74 18.62 10.26
N GLN A 166 11.99 19.70 9.99
CA GLN A 166 12.47 20.98 9.45
C GLN A 166 12.69 21.99 10.57
#